data_AF-A0A645B8T2-F1
#
_entry.id   AF-A0A645B8T2-F1
#
_cell.length_a   1.000
_cell.length_b   1.000
_cell.length_c   1.000
_cell.angle_alpha   90.00
_cell.angle_beta   90.00
_cell.angle_gamma   90.00
#
_symmetry.space_group_name_H-M   'P 1'
#
loop_
_entity.id
_entity.type
_entity.pdbx_description
1 polymer ?
#
loop_
_entity_poly.entity_id
_entity_poly.type
_entity_poly.pdbx_seq_one_letter_code
_entity_poly.pdbx_strand_id
1 'polypeptide(L)'
;MEINGDITRPSVRKNADTQRLMCMVRHLAEPLGIYFKEGVIGEASDGNYAAALGVPTLDGLGPVGGGAHSEREYITKESLLLRTALLILIMCNGE
;
A
#
# COMPACT_ATOMS: atom_id res chain seq x y z
N MET A 1 34.65 11.13 -15.14
CA MET A 1 33.25 10.64 -15.23
C MET A 1 32.42 11.50 -14.30
N GLU A 2 31.46 12.25 -14.82
CA GLU A 2 30.50 13.01 -14.00
C GLU A 2 29.31 12.11 -13.66
N ILE A 3 28.88 12.14 -12.40
CA ILE A 3 27.69 11.42 -11.92
C ILE A 3 26.62 12.48 -11.63
N ASN A 4 25.48 12.36 -12.31
CA ASN A 4 24.29 13.19 -12.07
C ASN A 4 23.18 12.31 -11.48
N GLY A 5 22.32 12.89 -10.64
CA GLY A 5 21.15 12.22 -10.07
C GLY A 5 20.18 13.23 -9.45
N ASP A 6 18.89 12.90 -9.46
CA ASP A 6 17.81 13.69 -8.86
C ASP A 6 16.81 12.75 -8.16
N ILE A 7 15.92 13.31 -7.33
CA ILE A 7 14.85 12.59 -6.66
C ILE A 7 13.77 12.25 -7.69
N THR A 8 13.69 10.98 -8.07
CA THR A 8 12.69 10.50 -9.04
C THR A 8 11.34 10.18 -8.42
N ARG A 9 11.29 9.86 -7.12
CA ARG A 9 10.06 9.53 -6.40
C ARG A 9 9.80 10.53 -5.27
N PRO A 10 8.78 11.40 -5.39
CA PRO A 10 8.46 12.39 -4.37
C PRO A 10 8.09 11.76 -3.03
N SER A 11 8.32 12.48 -1.93
CA SER A 11 7.86 12.01 -0.62
C SER A 11 6.33 12.07 -0.51
N VAL A 12 5.72 10.99 -0.03
CA VAL A 12 4.29 10.95 0.25
C VAL A 12 4.02 11.64 1.58
N ARG A 13 3.21 12.71 1.57
CA ARG A 13 2.72 13.35 2.80
C ARG A 13 1.36 12.76 3.18
N LYS A 14 1.14 12.56 4.49
CA LYS A 14 -0.20 12.27 5.01
C LYS A 14 -1.10 13.48 4.74
N ASN A 15 -2.22 13.25 4.06
CA ASN A 15 -3.28 14.25 3.86
C ASN A 15 -4.62 13.70 4.41
N ALA A 16 -5.63 14.56 4.53
CA ALA A 16 -6.92 14.19 5.11
C ALA A 16 -7.66 13.12 4.27
N ASP A 17 -7.52 13.17 2.94
CA ASP A 17 -8.18 12.21 2.04
C ASP A 17 -7.60 10.80 2.15
N THR A 18 -6.27 10.66 2.18
CA THR A 18 -5.60 9.38 2.40
C THR A 18 -5.94 8.82 3.78
N GLN A 19 -6.15 9.67 4.79
CA GLN A 19 -6.64 9.22 6.11
C GLN A 19 -8.08 8.70 6.04
N ARG A 20 -8.98 9.39 5.33
CA ARG A 20 -10.34 8.89 5.09
C ARG A 20 -10.32 7.53 4.38
N LEU A 21 -9.52 7.42 3.32
CA LEU A 21 -9.32 6.17 2.58
C LEU A 21 -8.80 5.05 3.51
N MET A 22 -7.81 5.35 4.36
CA MET A 22 -7.29 4.38 5.34
C MET A 22 -8.36 3.93 6.35
N CYS A 23 -9.21 4.85 6.84
CA CYS A 23 -10.30 4.50 7.74
C CYS A 23 -11.33 3.57 7.08
N MET A 24 -11.73 3.86 5.84
CA MET A 24 -12.63 2.99 5.07
C MET A 24 -12.02 1.60 4.86
N VAL A 25 -10.76 1.52 4.42
CA VAL A 25 -10.09 0.24 4.20
C VAL A 25 -9.93 -0.57 5.49
N ARG A 26 -9.65 0.09 6.63
CA ARG A 26 -9.62 -0.56 7.95
C ARG A 26 -10.98 -1.16 8.32
N HIS A 27 -12.05 -0.41 8.13
CA HIS A 27 -13.40 -0.88 8.43
C HIS A 27 -13.78 -2.12 7.60
N LEU A 28 -13.45 -2.12 6.30
CA LEU A 28 -13.69 -3.28 5.42
C LEU A 28 -12.79 -4.49 5.77
N ALA A 29 -11.65 -4.25 6.39
CA ALA A 29 -10.69 -5.28 6.77
C ALA A 29 -11.01 -5.97 8.12
N GLU A 30 -11.75 -5.32 9.01
CA GLU A 30 -12.12 -5.85 10.33
C GLU A 30 -12.83 -7.22 10.27
N PRO A 31 -13.86 -7.43 9.42
CA PRO A 31 -14.54 -8.73 9.31
C PRO A 31 -13.62 -9.85 8.81
N LEU A 32 -12.55 -9.49 8.10
CA LEU A 32 -11.54 -10.43 7.58
C LEU A 32 -10.43 -10.70 8.60
N GLY A 33 -10.45 -10.07 9.78
CA GLY A 33 -9.41 -10.18 10.80
C GLY A 33 -8.06 -9.56 10.39
N ILE A 34 -8.05 -8.63 9.43
CA ILE A 34 -6.84 -7.98 8.93
C ILE A 34 -6.64 -6.66 9.70
N TYR A 35 -5.48 -6.50 10.32
CA TYR A 35 -5.12 -5.30 11.07
C TYR A 35 -3.95 -4.57 10.42
N PHE A 36 -4.17 -3.30 10.06
CA PHE A 36 -3.15 -2.45 9.45
C PHE A 36 -2.39 -1.63 10.49
N LYS A 37 -1.08 -1.82 10.54
CA LYS A 37 -0.18 -0.90 11.26
C LYS A 37 0.20 0.27 10.35
N GLU A 38 0.00 1.49 10.81
CA GLU A 38 0.59 2.65 10.14
C GLU A 38 2.11 2.62 10.34
N GLY A 39 2.86 2.69 9.25
CA GLY A 39 4.32 2.75 9.26
C GLY A 39 4.82 3.65 8.14
N VAL A 40 5.92 4.33 8.39
CA VAL A 40 6.75 4.90 7.32
C VAL A 40 7.66 3.77 6.86
N ILE A 41 7.46 3.32 5.64
CA ILE A 41 8.33 2.34 5.00
C ILE A 41 9.34 3.17 4.19
N GLY A 42 10.63 2.85 4.28
CA GLY A 42 11.69 3.55 3.53
C GLY A 42 11.68 3.25 2.02
N GLU A 43 10.65 2.56 1.53
CA GLU A 43 10.50 2.13 0.16
C GLU A 43 9.57 3.08 -0.60
N ALA A 44 9.82 3.19 -1.90
CA ALA A 44 9.04 4.03 -2.79
C ALA A 44 8.42 3.16 -3.88
N SER A 45 7.19 3.46 -4.24
CA SER A 45 6.40 2.76 -5.26
C SER A 45 5.83 3.75 -6.26
N ASP A 46 5.05 3.26 -7.22
CA ASP A 46 4.32 4.13 -8.15
C ASP A 46 3.21 4.93 -7.43
N GLY A 47 2.83 4.51 -6.22
CA GLY A 47 1.93 5.26 -5.35
C GLY A 47 2.49 6.64 -4.97
N ASN A 48 3.81 6.82 -4.98
CA ASN A 48 4.43 8.13 -4.78
C ASN A 48 4.01 9.15 -5.84
N TYR A 49 3.87 8.75 -7.10
CA TYR A 49 3.44 9.64 -8.17
C TYR A 49 1.96 10.00 -8.04
N ALA A 50 1.10 9.00 -7.82
CA ALA A 50 -0.33 9.22 -7.61
C ALA A 50 -0.59 10.16 -6.43
N ALA A 51 0.09 9.92 -5.30
CA ALA A 51 0.00 10.78 -4.14
C ALA A 51 0.54 12.20 -4.40
N ALA A 52 1.63 12.35 -5.17
CA ALA A 52 2.16 13.66 -5.56
C ALA A 52 1.19 14.46 -6.44
N LEU A 53 0.34 13.78 -7.21
CA LEU A 53 -0.75 14.39 -7.99
C LEU A 53 -1.99 14.73 -7.13
N GLY A 54 -1.94 14.49 -5.81
CA GLY A 54 -3.06 14.75 -4.90
C GLY A 54 -4.12 13.64 -4.88
N VAL A 55 -3.89 12.51 -5.57
CA VAL A 55 -4.80 11.37 -5.55
C VAL A 55 -4.67 10.62 -4.22
N PRO A 56 -5.76 10.39 -3.47
CA PRO A 56 -5.70 9.62 -2.23
C PRO A 56 -5.20 8.20 -2.53
N THR A 57 -4.08 7.81 -1.94
CA THR A 57 -3.37 6.59 -2.32
C THR A 57 -2.94 5.82 -1.07
N LEU A 58 -3.25 4.52 -1.07
CA LEU A 58 -2.70 3.54 -0.11
C LEU A 58 -1.83 2.54 -0.86
N ASP A 59 -0.78 2.10 -0.21
CA ASP A 59 0.14 1.08 -0.72
C ASP A 59 0.32 -0.04 0.32
N GLY A 60 0.90 -1.17 -0.08
CA GLY A 60 1.13 -2.32 0.80
C GLY A 60 -0.14 -3.14 1.08
N LEU A 61 -1.10 -3.11 0.15
CA LEU A 61 -2.34 -3.91 0.24
C LEU A 61 -2.17 -5.35 -0.27
N GLY A 62 -1.00 -5.68 -0.81
CA GLY A 62 -0.66 -7.03 -1.30
C GLY A 62 -0.57 -8.10 -0.19
N PRO A 63 -0.36 -9.37 -0.58
CA PRO A 63 -0.18 -10.48 0.36
C PRO A 63 1.00 -10.24 1.31
N VAL A 64 0.93 -10.88 2.47
CA VAL A 64 2.03 -10.91 3.42
C VAL A 64 3.15 -11.75 2.81
N GLY A 65 4.36 -11.22 2.83
CA GLY A 65 5.53 -11.86 2.25
C GLY A 65 6.83 -11.22 2.74
N GLY A 66 7.94 -11.60 2.12
CA GLY A 66 9.25 -11.05 2.44
C GLY A 66 10.32 -11.49 1.46
N GLY A 67 11.51 -10.93 1.61
CA GLY A 67 12.65 -11.24 0.73
C GLY A 67 12.49 -10.69 -0.70
N ALA A 68 11.68 -9.64 -0.89
CA ALA A 68 11.52 -8.98 -2.17
C ALA A 68 12.88 -8.64 -2.79
N HIS A 69 12.99 -8.80 -4.11
CA HIS A 69 14.24 -8.60 -4.87
C HIS A 69 15.35 -9.61 -4.53
N SER A 70 14.98 -10.82 -4.10
CA SER A 70 15.95 -11.89 -3.84
C SER A 70 15.41 -13.26 -4.26
N GLU A 71 16.30 -14.25 -4.39
CA GLU A 71 15.91 -15.64 -4.63
C GLU A 71 15.12 -16.26 -3.47
N ARG A 72 15.07 -15.60 -2.32
CA ARG A 72 14.31 -16.01 -1.13
C ARG A 72 12.95 -15.31 -1.02
N GLU A 73 12.50 -14.66 -2.09
CA GLU A 73 11.19 -14.00 -2.13
C GLU A 73 10.06 -15.00 -1.91
N TYR A 74 9.10 -14.64 -1.05
CA TYR A 74 7.96 -15.50 -0.75
C TYR A 74 6.72 -14.70 -0.33
N ILE A 75 5.56 -15.36 -0.39
CA ILE A 75 4.29 -14.91 0.18
C ILE A 75 3.66 -16.03 1.03
N THR A 76 2.79 -15.67 1.96
CA THR A 76 1.94 -16.66 2.66
C THR A 76 0.65 -16.89 1.89
N LYS A 77 0.30 -18.17 1.67
CA LYS A 77 -0.87 -18.55 0.85
C LYS A 77 -2.18 -18.04 1.45
N GLU A 78 -2.29 -18.09 2.77
CA GLU A 78 -3.46 -17.66 3.52
C GLU A 78 -3.69 -16.16 3.34
N SER A 79 -2.62 -15.36 3.35
CA SER A 79 -2.75 -13.92 3.15
C SER A 79 -3.23 -13.57 1.74
N LEU A 80 -2.87 -14.34 0.72
CA LEU A 80 -3.30 -14.08 -0.65
C LEU A 80 -4.82 -14.10 -0.77
N LEU A 81 -5.47 -15.09 -0.14
CA LEU A 81 -6.93 -15.20 -0.12
C LEU A 81 -7.58 -14.03 0.64
N LEU A 82 -7.06 -13.71 1.83
CA LEU A 82 -7.57 -12.61 2.65
C LEU A 82 -7.43 -11.25 1.96
N ARG A 83 -6.30 -10.99 1.29
CA ARG A 83 -6.06 -9.75 0.54
C ARG A 83 -6.90 -9.65 -0.72
N THR A 84 -7.16 -10.78 -1.39
CA THR A 84 -8.09 -10.83 -2.53
C THR A 84 -9.51 -10.49 -2.09
N ALA A 85 -9.97 -11.07 -0.97
CA ALA A 85 -11.28 -10.74 -0.41
C ALA A 85 -11.37 -9.25 -0.04
N LEU A 86 -10.33 -8.69 0.58
CA LEU A 86 -10.29 -7.26 0.90
C LEU A 86 -10.33 -6.39 -0.35
N LEU A 87 -9.60 -6.75 -1.42
CA LEU A 87 -9.63 -6.01 -2.68
C LEU A 87 -11.05 -5.96 -3.25
N ILE A 88 -11.76 -7.08 -3.24
CA ILE A 88 -13.17 -7.14 -3.70
C ILE A 88 -14.04 -6.22 -2.84
N LEU A 89 -13.90 -6.27 -1.50
CA LEU A 89 -14.65 -5.38 -0.62
C LEU A 89 -14.37 -3.91 -0.93
N ILE A 90 -13.12 -3.52 -1.15
CA ILE A 90 -12.76 -2.14 -1.52
C ILE A 90 -13.39 -1.76 -2.85
N MET A 91 -13.31 -2.60 -3.88
CA MET A 91 -13.86 -2.29 -5.21
C MET A 91 -15.39 -2.19 -5.21
N CYS A 92 -16.07 -2.96 -4.34
CA CYS A 92 -17.54 -2.95 -4.25
C CYS A 92 -18.10 -1.89 -3.29
N ASN A 93 -17.26 -1.24 -2.47
CA ASN A 93 -17.70 -0.26 -1.46
C ASN A 93 -16.93 1.07 -1.55
N GLY A 94 -16.06 1.23 -2.54
CA GLY A 94 -15.32 2.47 -2.79
C GLY A 94 -16.20 3.45 -3.56
N GLU A 95 -16.79 4.40 -2.83
CA GLU A 95 -17.38 5.63 -3.38
C GLU A 95 -16.42 6.82 -3.21
#